data_AF-A0A1Q7LZA7-F1
#
_entry.id   AF-A0A1Q7LZA7-F1
#
_cell.length_a   1.000
_cell.length_b   1.000
_cell.length_c   1.000
_cell.angle_alpha   90.00
_cell.angle_beta   90.00
_cell.angle_gamma   90.00
#
_symmetry.space_group_name_H-M   'P 1'
#
loop_
_entity.id
_entity.type
_entity.pdbx_description
1 polymer ?
#
loop_
_entity_poly.entity_id
_entity_poly.type
_entity_poly.pdbx_seq_one_letter_code
_entity_poly.pdbx_strand_id
1 'polypeptide(L)'
;MLSSKPGKQRKRQVFASAHVKRKMLVSPVSDDLYQKHRVRKLSVRTGDSVRIVRGDFAGLEGKVETIDYSSGKLYVEGMTREKAAGVASKLPVHVSKVLLTNLNLSDKWRSGLLSEKGRKGD
;
A
#
# COMPACT_ATOMS: atom_id res chain seq x y z
N MET A 1 5.45 -13.74 22.15
CA MET A 1 6.19 -14.45 21.08
C MET A 1 5.25 -14.81 19.93
N LEU A 2 5.71 -14.75 18.68
CA LEU A 2 4.92 -15.23 17.52
C LEU A 2 4.96 -16.77 17.49
N SER A 3 3.83 -17.42 17.24
CA SER A 3 3.78 -18.88 17.13
C SER A 3 4.43 -19.38 15.84
N SER A 4 5.33 -20.37 15.88
CA SER A 4 5.90 -20.96 14.65
C SER A 4 4.86 -21.68 13.77
N LYS A 5 3.70 -22.05 14.33
CA LYS A 5 2.65 -22.81 13.63
C LYS A 5 2.03 -21.99 12.47
N PRO A 6 2.17 -22.42 11.19
CA PRO A 6 1.68 -21.66 10.04
C PRO A 6 0.17 -21.40 10.06
N GLY A 7 -0.63 -22.39 10.50
CA GLY A 7 -2.08 -22.23 10.62
C GLY A 7 -2.49 -21.12 11.60
N LYS A 8 -1.79 -21.00 12.72
CA LYS A 8 -2.03 -19.92 13.70
C LYS A 8 -1.64 -18.56 13.15
N GLN A 9 -0.57 -18.49 12.35
CA GLN A 9 -0.14 -17.25 11.69
C GLN A 9 -1.16 -16.75 10.66
N ARG A 10 -1.65 -17.64 9.78
CA ARG A 10 -2.68 -17.29 8.78
C ARG A 10 -3.97 -16.85 9.47
N LYS A 11 -4.41 -17.58 10.51
CA LYS A 11 -5.59 -17.22 11.31
C LYS A 11 -5.44 -15.82 11.90
N ARG A 12 -4.28 -15.49 12.48
CA ARG A 12 -4.03 -14.16 13.04
C ARG A 12 -4.14 -13.03 12.02
N GLN A 13 -3.68 -13.24 10.79
CA GLN A 13 -3.76 -12.22 9.72
C GLN A 13 -5.20 -12.03 9.23
N VAL A 14 -5.90 -13.12 8.94
CA VAL A 14 -7.28 -13.08 8.42
C VAL A 14 -8.24 -12.44 9.42
N PHE A 15 -8.14 -12.84 10.70
CA PHE A 15 -9.02 -12.40 11.78
C PHE A 15 -8.47 -11.19 12.58
N ALA A 16 -7.47 -10.49 12.06
CA ALA A 16 -6.98 -9.26 12.67
C ALA A 16 -8.09 -8.18 12.73
N SER A 17 -8.10 -7.37 13.79
CA SER A 17 -9.00 -6.23 13.90
C SER A 17 -8.67 -5.15 12.86
N ALA A 18 -9.64 -4.27 12.56
CA ALA A 18 -9.51 -3.29 11.49
C ALA A 18 -8.30 -2.36 11.64
N HIS A 19 -8.03 -1.87 12.86
CA HIS A 19 -6.88 -1.01 13.12
C HIS A 19 -5.54 -1.74 12.92
N VAL A 20 -5.47 -3.04 13.19
CA VAL A 20 -4.30 -3.88 12.93
C VAL A 20 -4.14 -4.12 11.44
N LYS A 21 -5.22 -4.44 10.72
CA LYS A 21 -5.18 -4.59 9.25
C LYS A 21 -4.64 -3.35 8.56
N ARG A 22 -5.08 -2.15 8.98
CA ARG A 22 -4.56 -0.86 8.49
C ARG A 22 -3.05 -0.72 8.68
N LYS A 23 -2.51 -1.15 9.82
CA LYS A 23 -1.06 -1.11 10.10
C LYS A 23 -0.27 -2.15 9.30
N MET A 24 -0.90 -3.25 8.90
CA MET A 24 -0.27 -4.31 8.09
C MET A 24 -0.15 -3.93 6.60
N LEU A 25 -1.02 -3.05 6.10
CA LEU A 25 -1.02 -2.55 4.73
C LEU A 25 0.13 -1.56 4.49
N VAL A 26 1.31 -2.10 4.22
CA VAL A 26 2.56 -1.35 4.06
C VAL A 26 3.21 -1.67 2.72
N SER A 27 3.65 -0.63 2.01
CA SER A 27 4.36 -0.71 0.73
C SER A 27 5.80 -0.14 0.86
N PRO A 28 6.77 -0.66 0.10
CA PRO A 28 8.07 0.00 -0.07
C PRO A 28 7.91 1.37 -0.73
N VAL A 29 8.79 2.30 -0.37
CA VAL A 29 8.88 3.60 -1.04
C VAL A 29 9.92 3.57 -2.17
N SER A 30 9.83 4.51 -3.11
CA SER A 30 10.86 4.77 -4.10
C SER A 30 12.16 5.24 -3.46
N ASP A 31 13.28 5.07 -4.18
CA ASP A 31 14.58 5.53 -3.71
C ASP A 31 14.60 7.05 -3.50
N ASP A 32 13.90 7.82 -4.34
CA ASP A 32 13.74 9.27 -4.19
C ASP A 32 13.05 9.65 -2.88
N LEU A 33 11.97 8.95 -2.52
CA LEU A 33 11.27 9.16 -1.25
C LEU A 33 12.10 8.68 -0.06
N TYR A 34 12.86 7.61 -0.25
CA TYR A 34 13.78 7.12 0.77
C TYR A 34 14.88 8.13 1.06
N GLN A 35 15.48 8.75 0.05
CA GLN A 35 16.48 9.80 0.25
C GLN A 35 15.93 11.00 1.03
N LYS A 36 14.68 11.42 0.73
CA LYS A 36 14.03 12.56 1.39
C LYS A 36 13.63 12.28 2.83
N HIS A 37 13.05 11.12 3.10
CA HIS A 37 12.42 10.83 4.39
C HIS A 37 13.14 9.76 5.23
N ARG A 38 14.14 9.08 4.68
CA ARG A 38 14.90 7.97 5.29
C ARG A 38 14.06 6.79 5.78
N VAL A 39 12.83 6.64 5.27
CA VAL A 39 11.92 5.55 5.63
C VAL A 39 11.80 4.55 4.50
N ARG A 40 12.09 3.26 4.74
CA ARG A 40 12.02 2.22 3.70
C ARG A 40 10.60 1.80 3.32
N LYS A 41 9.63 1.90 4.25
CA LYS A 41 8.27 1.40 4.04
C LYS A 41 7.23 2.25 4.78
N LEU A 42 6.10 2.50 4.12
CA LEU A 42 5.00 3.30 4.67
C LEU A 42 3.64 2.67 4.39
N SER A 43 2.65 3.02 5.22
CA SER A 43 1.28 2.59 4.98
C SER A 43 0.66 3.38 3.81
N VAL A 44 0.05 2.65 2.89
CA VAL A 44 -0.61 3.23 1.71
C VAL A 44 -1.91 3.91 2.13
N ARG A 45 -2.19 5.07 1.57
CA ARG A 45 -3.43 5.83 1.75
C ARG A 45 -4.03 6.25 0.41
N THR A 46 -5.32 6.58 0.45
CA THR A 46 -6.02 7.14 -0.71
C THR A 46 -5.40 8.47 -1.12
N GLY A 47 -5.17 8.64 -2.42
CA GLY A 47 -4.48 9.80 -3.00
C GLY A 47 -2.95 9.71 -3.01
N ASP A 48 -2.34 8.67 -2.44
CA ASP A 48 -0.91 8.40 -2.71
C ASP A 48 -0.74 8.02 -4.19
N SER A 49 0.40 8.36 -4.79
CA SER A 49 0.77 7.88 -6.13
C SER A 49 1.65 6.65 -6.01
N VAL A 50 1.37 5.68 -6.87
CA VAL A 50 1.98 4.37 -6.80
C VAL A 50 2.39 3.88 -8.17
N ARG A 51 3.48 3.11 -8.20
CA ARG A 51 3.94 2.34 -9.35
C ARG A 51 3.74 0.86 -9.09
N ILE A 52 3.18 0.15 -10.06
CA ILE A 52 3.03 -1.30 -9.99
C ILE A 52 4.35 -1.95 -10.39
N VAL A 53 4.88 -2.84 -9.55
CA VAL A 53 6.18 -3.49 -9.76
C VAL A 53 6.02 -4.90 -10.34
N ARG A 54 4.90 -5.57 -10.07
CA ARG A 54 4.67 -6.97 -10.45
C ARG A 54 3.27 -7.20 -11.01
N GLY A 55 3.17 -8.12 -11.98
CA GLY A 55 1.93 -8.51 -12.66
C GLY A 55 1.81 -7.87 -14.05
N ASP A 56 0.67 -8.06 -14.69
CA ASP A 56 0.45 -7.64 -16.08
C ASP A 56 0.51 -6.12 -16.28
N PHE A 57 0.20 -5.37 -15.22
CA PHE A 57 0.24 -3.91 -15.18
C PHE A 57 1.57 -3.37 -14.61
N ALA A 58 2.64 -4.16 -14.60
CA ALA A 58 3.94 -3.70 -14.12
C ALA A 58 4.45 -2.51 -14.97
N GLY A 59 4.97 -1.49 -14.30
CA GLY A 59 5.40 -0.24 -14.93
C GLY A 59 4.32 0.84 -14.97
N LEU A 60 3.03 0.49 -14.81
CA LEU A 60 1.96 1.47 -14.72
C LEU A 60 2.10 2.30 -13.43
N GLU A 61 1.96 3.62 -13.57
CA GLU A 61 1.88 4.58 -12.47
C GLU A 61 0.47 5.17 -12.41
N GLY A 62 -0.06 5.31 -11.20
CA GLY A 62 -1.38 5.87 -10.98
C GLY A 62 -1.62 6.25 -9.53
N LYS A 63 -2.71 6.99 -9.28
CA LYS A 63 -3.12 7.33 -7.92
C LYS A 63 -3.97 6.21 -7.32
N VAL A 64 -3.87 6.05 -6.00
CA VAL A 64 -4.72 5.12 -5.25
C VAL A 64 -6.09 5.76 -5.04
N GLU A 65 -7.13 5.21 -5.66
CA GLU A 65 -8.50 5.69 -5.48
C GLU A 65 -9.11 5.13 -4.20
N THR A 66 -9.08 3.81 -4.04
CA THR A 66 -9.72 3.11 -2.93
C THR A 66 -8.87 1.96 -2.41
N ILE A 67 -9.05 1.66 -1.12
CA ILE A 67 -8.30 0.64 -0.39
C ILE A 67 -9.30 -0.30 0.27
N ASP A 68 -9.20 -1.59 -0.03
CA ASP A 68 -9.88 -2.62 0.72
C ASP A 68 -8.96 -3.15 1.83
N TYR A 69 -9.19 -2.64 3.05
CA TYR A 69 -8.43 -3.02 4.22
C TYR A 69 -8.63 -4.48 4.65
N SER A 70 -9.74 -5.12 4.27
CA SER A 70 -10.02 -6.50 4.68
C SER A 70 -9.17 -7.49 3.88
N SER A 71 -9.07 -7.26 2.56
CA SER A 71 -8.35 -8.13 1.63
C SER A 71 -6.91 -7.71 1.33
N GLY A 72 -6.50 -6.52 1.75
CA GLY A 72 -5.13 -6.03 1.50
C GLY A 72 -4.93 -5.46 0.09
N LYS A 73 -6.01 -5.14 -0.62
CA LYS A 73 -6.02 -4.78 -2.04
C LYS A 73 -6.25 -3.27 -2.24
N LEU A 74 -5.64 -2.74 -3.29
CA LEU A 74 -5.74 -1.36 -3.76
C LEU A 74 -6.43 -1.35 -5.12
N TYR A 75 -7.15 -0.27 -5.40
CA TYR A 75 -7.59 0.08 -6.74
C TYR A 75 -6.85 1.34 -7.17
N VAL A 76 -6.17 1.25 -8.30
CA VAL A 76 -5.28 2.29 -8.82
C VAL A 76 -5.87 2.84 -10.11
N GLU A 77 -5.80 4.15 -10.30
CA GLU A 77 -6.20 4.81 -11.54
C GLU A 77 -5.43 4.23 -12.73
N GLY A 78 -6.12 3.98 -13.84
CA GLY A 78 -5.55 3.35 -15.04
C GLY A 78 -5.44 1.82 -14.95
N MET A 79 -5.64 1.20 -13.78
CA MET A 79 -5.67 -0.25 -13.64
C MET A 79 -7.09 -0.79 -13.86
N THR A 80 -7.52 -0.77 -15.12
CA THR A 80 -8.84 -1.23 -15.54
C THR A 80 -8.76 -2.36 -16.57
N ARG A 81 -9.84 -3.14 -16.65
CA ARG A 81 -10.07 -4.14 -17.69
C ARG A 81 -11.44 -3.91 -18.30
N GLU A 82 -11.49 -3.91 -19.62
CA GLU A 82 -12.74 -3.86 -20.37
C GLU A 82 -13.47 -5.20 -20.28
N LYS A 83 -14.76 -5.14 -19.94
CA LYS A 83 -15.66 -6.30 -20.01
C LYS A 83 -16.17 -6.47 -21.43
N ALA A 84 -16.65 -7.68 -21.77
CA ALA A 84 -17.29 -7.95 -23.06
C ALA A 84 -18.50 -7.02 -23.36
N ALA A 85 -19.15 -6.50 -22.31
CA ALA A 85 -20.22 -5.51 -22.40
C ALA A 85 -19.73 -4.06 -22.60
N GLY A 86 -18.45 -3.82 -22.88
CA GLY A 86 -17.86 -2.48 -23.13
C GLY A 86 -17.60 -1.63 -21.87
N VAL A 87 -18.04 -2.09 -20.69
CA VAL A 87 -17.83 -1.35 -19.43
C VAL A 87 -16.44 -1.66 -18.84
N ALA A 88 -15.66 -0.62 -18.54
CA ALA A 88 -14.38 -0.76 -17.85
C ALA A 88 -14.59 -1.10 -16.35
N SER A 89 -13.88 -2.12 -15.89
CA SER A 89 -13.91 -2.57 -14.49
C SER A 89 -12.54 -2.43 -13.84
N LYS A 90 -12.51 -1.93 -12.61
CA LYS A 90 -11.28 -1.71 -11.86
C LYS A 90 -10.73 -3.05 -11.38
N LEU A 91 -9.44 -3.28 -11.58
CA LEU A 91 -8.78 -4.47 -11.10
C LEU A 91 -8.07 -4.20 -9.76
N PRO A 92 -8.14 -5.13 -8.81
CA PRO A 92 -7.45 -4.97 -7.54
C PRO A 92 -5.99 -5.44 -7.63
N VAL A 93 -5.10 -4.73 -6.93
CA VAL A 93 -3.69 -5.11 -6.73
C VAL A 93 -3.34 -5.19 -5.25
N HIS A 94 -2.58 -6.21 -4.85
CA HIS A 94 -2.12 -6.31 -3.46
C HIS A 94 -0.99 -5.31 -3.18
N VAL A 95 -1.00 -4.66 -2.01
CA VAL A 95 -0.03 -3.62 -1.62
C VAL A 95 1.44 -4.03 -1.78
N SER A 96 1.77 -5.31 -1.56
CA SER A 96 3.14 -5.80 -1.69
C SER A 96 3.69 -5.81 -3.13
N LYS A 97 2.83 -5.64 -4.14
CA LYS A 97 3.21 -5.58 -5.56
C LYS A 97 3.40 -4.15 -6.07
N VAL A 98 3.34 -3.18 -5.16
CA VAL A 98 3.25 -1.76 -5.44
C VAL A 98 4.37 -1.03 -4.71
N LEU A 99 4.89 0.03 -5.33
CA LEU A 99 5.92 0.91 -4.80
C LEU A 99 5.37 2.35 -4.75
N LEU A 100 5.51 3.01 -3.60
CA LEU A 100 5.05 4.39 -3.42
C LEU A 100 6.01 5.36 -4.12
N THR A 101 5.49 6.19 -5.02
CA THR A 101 6.27 7.21 -5.74
C THR A 101 6.06 8.60 -5.16
N ASN A 102 4.82 8.95 -4.82
CA ASN A 102 4.48 10.21 -4.15
C ASN A 102 3.52 9.99 -2.98
N LEU A 103 3.70 10.76 -1.91
CA LEU A 103 2.89 10.67 -0.70
C LEU A 103 1.88 11.80 -0.64
N ASN A 104 0.64 11.47 -0.26
CA ASN A 104 -0.34 12.46 0.17
C ASN A 104 -0.06 12.86 1.64
N LEU A 105 0.32 14.11 1.86
CA LEU A 105 0.70 14.67 3.18
C LEU A 105 -0.32 15.68 3.72
N SER A 106 -1.57 15.66 3.24
CA SER A 106 -2.62 16.56 3.75
C SER A 106 -2.92 16.35 5.25
N ASP A 107 -2.75 15.12 5.75
CA ASP A 107 -2.95 14.78 7.15
C ASP A 107 -1.72 15.12 8.01
N LYS A 108 -1.90 16.04 8.96
CA LYS A 108 -0.88 16.46 9.93
C LYS A 108 -0.31 15.30 10.75
N TRP A 109 -1.13 14.30 11.08
CA TRP A 109 -0.63 13.15 11.82
C TRP A 109 0.27 12.27 10.98
N ARG A 110 0.02 12.15 9.67
CA ARG A 110 0.87 11.38 8.76
C ARG A 110 2.24 12.04 8.59
N SER A 111 2.26 13.36 8.41
CA SER A 111 3.51 14.11 8.26
C SER A 111 4.33 14.09 9.55
N GLY A 112 3.69 14.22 10.73
CA GLY A 112 4.36 14.05 12.03
C GLY A 112 4.96 12.66 12.22
N LEU A 113 4.20 11.60 11.91
CA LEU A 113 4.70 10.22 12.02
C LEU A 113 5.84 9.93 11.04
N LEU A 114 5.82 10.57 9.86
CA LEU A 114 6.87 10.43 8.86
C LEU A 114 8.17 11.10 9.32
N SER A 115 8.09 12.31 9.89
CA SER A 115 9.26 13.02 10.40
C SER A 115 9.88 12.32 11.61
N GLU A 116 9.07 11.78 12.52
CA GLU A 116 9.54 10.98 13.65
C GLU A 116 10.25 9.70 13.20
N LYS A 117 9.69 8.98 12.22
CA LYS A 117 10.29 7.76 11.69
C LYS A 117 11.62 8.01 10.98
N GLY A 118 11.74 9.12 10.27
CA GLY A 118 12.99 9.51 9.59
C GLY A 118 14.14 9.74 10.57
N ARG A 119 13.87 10.40 11.71
CA ARG A 119 14.87 10.69 12.76
C ARG A 119 15.42 9.45 13.48
N LYS A 120 14.62 8.37 13.54
CA LYS A 120 14.98 7.16 14.28
C LYS A 120 15.82 6.16 13.47
N GLY A 121 16.04 6.46 12.19
CA GLY A 121 16.84 5.63 11.27
C GLY A 121 18.31 6.05 11.17
N ASP A 122 18.73 7.05 11.96
CA ASP A 122 20.12 7.46 12.16
C ASP A 122 20.75 6.69 13.33
#